data_AF-A0A7S3AZH0-F1
#
_entry.id   AF-A0A7S3AZH0-F1
#
_cell.length_a   1.000
_cell.length_b   1.000
_cell.length_c   1.000
_cell.angle_alpha   90.00
_cell.angle_beta   90.00
_cell.angle_gamma   90.00
#
_symmetry.space_group_name_H-M   'P 1'
#
loop_
_entity.id
_entity.type
_entity.pdbx_description
1 polymer ?
#
loop_
_entity_poly.entity_id
_entity_poly.type
_entity_poly.pdbx_seq_one_letter_code
_entity_poly.pdbx_strand_id
1 'polypeptide(L)'
;WSPPLAAEGAEKVDQELLVACKVEPLQTLGDGNCLVHAVALGAWGVHDRHWQCSTDDLRQMLYALLGNEEFVKTLLPRMQAEEKRQFAGCPQAITEPSAEATLRVEINEMRERARVSGQFLEKLHIFVLAQAMRRPIIVYHHDQDQPRGSEMAGIYIPDMWSAPTKLCGKPLALLYTCAANGNGHFTVCVGVEGGVRALPLTNHVDGSPLLLRFAPEAADEEGGWAAHVASFLDVVWSGGTSTDEELYEAEDAPMQPSPAATRGSFPFAYVSRSPAGPGLMLRSVQHLRDQFIERAREMSRELVPPSPPLPPYPAPPVMPESSAEQMKKAIEMSLKAPPVAPEDSADQIKKAIEMSLQAPP
;
A
#
# COMPACT_ATOMS: atom_id res chain seq x y z
N TRP A 1 13.47 6.37 1.92
CA TRP A 1 14.41 5.77 0.93
C TRP A 1 14.96 6.90 0.09
N SER A 2 16.26 6.87 -0.19
CA SER A 2 16.92 7.77 -1.14
C SER A 2 17.75 6.89 -2.06
N PRO A 3 17.82 7.16 -3.37
CA PRO A 3 18.68 6.41 -4.27
C PRO A 3 20.13 6.57 -3.80
N PRO A 4 20.94 5.49 -3.75
CA PRO A 4 22.34 5.60 -3.37
C PRO A 4 23.08 6.51 -4.34
N LEU A 5 23.81 7.50 -3.81
CA LEU A 5 24.53 8.49 -4.64
C LEU A 5 25.57 7.86 -5.58
N ALA A 6 26.05 6.66 -5.27
CA ALA A 6 27.01 5.92 -6.07
C ALA A 6 26.38 5.00 -7.13
N ALA A 7 25.05 4.84 -7.12
CA ALA A 7 24.34 3.97 -8.07
C ALA A 7 24.08 4.70 -9.39
N GLU A 8 24.31 4.01 -10.51
CA GLU A 8 24.05 4.53 -11.86
C GLU A 8 22.58 4.89 -12.05
N GLY A 9 22.27 6.11 -12.50
CA GLY A 9 20.90 6.58 -12.72
C GLY A 9 20.23 7.21 -11.49
N ALA A 10 20.94 7.37 -10.37
CA ALA A 10 20.41 8.04 -9.18
C ALA A 10 19.99 9.49 -9.48
N GLU A 11 20.66 10.15 -10.42
CA GLU A 11 20.35 11.48 -10.94
C GLU A 11 19.06 11.53 -11.78
N LYS A 12 18.54 10.38 -12.23
CA LYS A 12 17.34 10.27 -13.06
C LYS A 12 16.07 10.00 -12.26
N VAL A 13 16.16 9.93 -10.93
CA VAL A 13 14.99 9.75 -10.07
C VAL A 13 14.35 11.12 -9.80
N ASP A 14 13.17 11.33 -10.38
CA ASP A 14 12.44 12.59 -10.23
C ASP A 14 12.09 12.88 -8.77
N GLN A 15 12.14 14.17 -8.39
CA GLN A 15 11.86 14.61 -7.04
C GLN A 15 10.43 14.24 -6.59
N GLU A 16 9.47 14.21 -7.53
CA GLU A 16 8.09 13.79 -7.27
C GLU A 16 7.99 12.31 -6.87
N LEU A 17 8.78 11.45 -7.51
CA LEU A 17 8.89 10.02 -7.15
C LEU A 17 9.48 9.85 -5.74
N LEU A 18 10.50 10.64 -5.38
CA LEU A 18 11.06 10.63 -4.02
C LEU A 18 10.04 11.07 -2.96
N VAL A 19 9.20 12.06 -3.28
CA VAL A 19 8.09 12.48 -2.42
C VAL A 19 7.03 11.39 -2.32
N ALA A 20 6.73 10.69 -3.42
CA ALA A 20 5.79 9.58 -3.46
C ALA A 20 6.25 8.36 -2.62
N CYS A 21 7.55 8.22 -2.37
CA CYS A 21 8.13 7.19 -1.51
C CYS A 21 8.08 7.49 -0.01
N LYS A 22 7.58 8.65 0.40
CA LYS A 22 7.43 8.97 1.83
C LYS A 22 6.31 8.15 2.44
N VAL A 23 6.67 7.34 3.43
CA VAL A 23 5.78 6.49 4.21
C VAL A 23 6.05 6.70 5.69
N GLU A 24 5.00 6.64 6.49
CA GLU A 24 5.02 6.79 7.93
C GLU A 24 4.81 5.43 8.61
N PRO A 25 5.64 5.07 9.59
CA PRO A 25 5.43 3.85 10.36
C PRO A 25 4.23 4.02 11.31
N LEU A 26 3.31 3.07 11.31
CA LEU A 26 2.24 3.01 12.30
C LEU A 26 2.65 2.12 13.47
N GLN A 27 2.25 2.51 14.68
CA GLN A 27 2.54 1.73 15.88
C GLN A 27 1.91 0.33 15.79
N THR A 28 2.76 -0.69 15.65
CA THR A 28 2.36 -2.10 15.73
C THR A 28 2.57 -2.62 17.15
N LEU A 29 1.69 -3.49 17.60
CA LEU A 29 1.81 -4.14 18.91
C LEU A 29 2.91 -5.20 18.90
N GLY A 30 3.70 -5.23 19.97
CA GLY A 30 4.85 -6.12 20.15
C GLY A 30 4.58 -7.33 21.05
N ASP A 31 3.42 -7.98 20.94
CA ASP A 31 3.03 -9.16 21.72
C ASP A 31 3.40 -10.50 21.05
N GLY A 32 4.36 -10.45 20.10
CA GLY A 32 4.80 -11.61 19.31
C GLY A 32 3.93 -11.89 18.07
N ASN A 33 2.80 -11.19 17.91
CA ASN A 33 1.95 -11.24 16.71
C ASN A 33 2.18 -10.06 15.75
N CYS A 34 3.31 -9.35 15.89
CA CYS A 34 3.57 -8.10 15.16
C CYS A 34 3.42 -8.22 13.63
N LEU A 35 3.76 -9.35 13.01
CA LEU A 35 3.57 -9.55 11.56
C LEU A 35 2.09 -9.49 11.14
N VAL A 36 1.23 -10.29 11.78
CA VAL A 36 -0.21 -10.34 11.46
C VAL A 36 -0.89 -9.03 11.85
N HIS A 37 -0.45 -8.40 12.96
CA HIS A 37 -0.89 -7.08 13.34
C HIS A 37 -0.53 -6.01 12.31
N ALA A 38 0.71 -5.98 11.81
CA ALA A 38 1.14 -5.00 10.81
C ALA A 38 0.38 -5.16 9.49
N VAL A 39 0.17 -6.40 9.04
CA VAL A 39 -0.60 -6.68 7.82
C VAL A 39 -2.07 -6.29 7.98
N ALA A 40 -2.71 -6.66 9.08
CA ALA A 40 -4.09 -6.24 9.38
C ALA A 40 -4.19 -4.71 9.46
N LEU A 41 -3.21 -4.03 10.07
CA LEU A 41 -3.21 -2.58 10.23
C LEU A 41 -3.04 -1.89 8.86
N GLY A 42 -2.19 -2.40 7.98
CA GLY A 42 -2.03 -1.88 6.62
C GLY A 42 -3.19 -2.18 5.68
N ALA A 43 -3.88 -3.30 5.89
CA ALA A 43 -5.00 -3.70 5.06
C ALA A 43 -6.32 -3.03 5.49
N TRP A 44 -6.54 -2.90 6.80
CA TRP A 44 -7.84 -2.58 7.39
C TRP A 44 -7.79 -1.51 8.47
N GLY A 45 -6.62 -1.05 8.90
CA GLY A 45 -6.52 -0.02 9.94
C GLY A 45 -6.75 -0.56 11.36
N VAL A 46 -6.64 -1.88 11.56
CA VAL A 46 -6.73 -2.51 12.89
C VAL A 46 -5.67 -3.56 13.10
N HIS A 47 -5.25 -3.74 14.34
CA HIS A 47 -4.46 -4.90 14.73
C HIS A 47 -5.33 -6.17 14.71
N ASP A 48 -4.73 -7.32 14.38
CA ASP A 48 -5.34 -8.67 14.45
C ASP A 48 -5.71 -9.05 15.90
N ARG A 49 -6.73 -8.41 16.48
CA ARG A 49 -7.26 -8.68 17.81
C ARG A 49 -8.78 -8.80 17.73
N HIS A 50 -9.34 -9.90 18.22
CA HIS A 50 -10.78 -9.99 18.47
C HIS A 50 -11.07 -9.60 19.93
N TRP A 51 -11.88 -8.57 20.16
CA TRP A 51 -12.10 -7.94 21.49
C TRP A 51 -12.88 -8.82 22.50
N GLN A 52 -13.36 -10.00 22.12
CA GLN A 52 -14.21 -10.83 22.98
C GLN A 52 -13.81 -12.31 23.10
N CYS A 53 -12.88 -12.81 22.27
CA CYS A 53 -12.32 -14.16 22.33
C CYS A 53 -10.97 -14.13 21.62
N SER A 54 -9.94 -14.74 22.20
CA SER A 54 -8.58 -14.80 21.63
C SER A 54 -8.54 -15.61 20.34
N THR A 55 -8.77 -14.98 19.18
CA THR A 55 -8.54 -15.64 17.89
C THR A 55 -7.69 -14.74 16.99
N ASP A 56 -6.42 -15.14 16.84
CA ASP A 56 -5.49 -14.62 15.85
C ASP A 56 -5.93 -15.14 14.47
N ASP A 57 -6.89 -14.47 13.82
CA ASP A 57 -7.58 -15.04 12.66
C ASP A 57 -6.65 -15.16 11.44
N LEU A 58 -5.78 -14.17 11.24
CA LEU A 58 -4.74 -14.27 10.21
C LEU A 58 -3.72 -15.38 10.54
N ARG A 59 -3.38 -15.54 11.82
CA ARG A 59 -2.44 -16.58 12.26
C ARG A 59 -3.02 -17.99 12.13
N GLN A 60 -4.29 -18.17 12.47
CA GLN A 60 -5.04 -19.42 12.23
C GLN A 60 -5.13 -19.73 10.73
N MET A 61 -5.25 -18.71 9.89
CA MET A 61 -5.22 -18.89 8.44
C MET A 61 -3.86 -19.39 7.94
N LEU A 62 -2.76 -18.88 8.49
CA LEU A 62 -1.42 -19.42 8.21
C LEU A 62 -1.33 -20.89 8.61
N TYR A 63 -1.79 -21.23 9.82
CA TYR A 63 -1.85 -22.61 10.30
C TYR A 63 -2.66 -23.52 9.36
N ALA A 64 -3.82 -23.04 8.89
CA ALA A 64 -4.70 -23.80 8.00
C ALA A 64 -4.09 -23.99 6.59
N LEU A 65 -3.48 -22.95 6.01
CA LEU A 65 -2.84 -23.03 4.69
C LEU A 65 -1.60 -23.93 4.69
N LEU A 66 -0.75 -23.82 5.71
CA LEU A 66 0.42 -24.68 5.87
C LEU A 66 0.04 -26.15 6.16
N GLY A 67 -1.21 -26.41 6.59
CA GLY A 67 -1.76 -27.75 6.74
C GLY A 67 -2.45 -28.30 5.49
N ASN A 68 -2.56 -27.54 4.40
CA ASN A 68 -3.20 -27.97 3.17
C ASN A 68 -2.19 -28.64 2.23
N GLU A 69 -2.37 -29.94 1.95
CA GLU A 69 -1.43 -30.73 1.14
C GLU A 69 -1.30 -30.25 -0.31
N GLU A 70 -2.35 -29.73 -0.93
CA GLU A 70 -2.27 -29.20 -2.30
C GLU A 70 -1.43 -27.92 -2.35
N PHE A 71 -1.62 -27.07 -1.35
CA PHE A 71 -0.82 -25.86 -1.18
C PHE A 71 0.64 -26.21 -0.91
N VAL A 72 0.91 -27.12 0.02
CA VAL A 72 2.27 -27.57 0.37
C VAL A 72 2.99 -28.18 -0.82
N LYS A 73 2.33 -29.02 -1.63
CA LYS A 73 2.92 -29.57 -2.87
C LYS A 73 3.39 -28.49 -3.84
N THR A 74 2.65 -27.38 -3.94
CA THR A 74 3.00 -26.25 -4.80
C THR A 74 4.10 -25.37 -4.17
N LEU A 75 4.16 -25.34 -2.83
CA LEU A 75 5.14 -24.56 -2.06
C LEU A 75 6.53 -25.19 -2.07
N LEU A 76 6.63 -26.51 -2.04
CA LEU A 76 7.91 -27.24 -1.95
C LEU A 76 8.97 -26.83 -3.00
N PRO A 77 8.67 -26.77 -4.31
CA PRO A 77 9.66 -26.29 -5.29
C PRO A 77 10.05 -24.83 -5.06
N ARG A 78 9.17 -24.00 -4.48
CA ARG A 78 9.47 -22.61 -4.12
C ARG A 78 10.43 -22.51 -2.94
N MET A 79 10.32 -23.43 -1.97
CA MET A 79 11.26 -23.51 -0.87
C MET A 79 12.67 -23.93 -1.34
N GLN A 80 12.75 -24.90 -2.25
CA GLN A 80 14.02 -25.30 -2.86
C GLN A 80 14.69 -24.14 -3.61
N ALA A 81 13.92 -23.38 -4.39
CA ALA A 81 14.42 -22.18 -5.06
C ALA A 81 14.89 -21.12 -4.04
N GLU A 82 14.15 -20.92 -2.94
CA GLU A 82 14.52 -19.96 -1.89
C GLU A 82 15.82 -20.34 -1.16
N GLU A 83 16.05 -21.63 -0.84
CA GLU A 83 17.30 -22.08 -0.22
C GLU A 83 18.52 -21.72 -1.07
N LYS A 84 18.43 -21.95 -2.40
CA LYS A 84 19.48 -21.55 -3.34
C LYS A 84 19.64 -20.03 -3.38
N ARG A 85 18.53 -19.30 -3.40
CA ARG A 85 18.49 -17.83 -3.58
C ARG A 85 19.03 -17.07 -2.37
N GLN A 86 18.69 -17.49 -1.16
CA GLN A 86 19.02 -16.76 0.08
C GLN A 86 20.52 -16.47 0.22
N PHE A 87 21.36 -17.45 -0.13
CA PHE A 87 22.81 -17.37 0.00
C PHE A 87 23.54 -17.33 -1.35
N ALA A 88 22.83 -17.19 -2.47
CA ALA A 88 23.40 -17.17 -3.82
C ALA A 88 24.52 -16.12 -3.95
N GLY A 89 25.77 -16.50 -4.21
CA GLY A 89 26.91 -15.57 -4.29
C GLY A 89 27.62 -15.26 -2.97
N CYS A 90 27.25 -15.94 -1.88
CA CYS A 90 28.02 -15.98 -0.63
C CYS A 90 28.73 -17.34 -0.47
N PRO A 91 29.75 -17.43 0.41
CA PRO A 91 30.38 -18.72 0.76
C PRO A 91 29.39 -19.78 1.28
N GLN A 92 28.27 -19.34 1.85
CA GLN A 92 27.18 -20.17 2.36
C GLN A 92 26.14 -20.55 1.28
N ALA A 93 26.42 -20.30 0.00
CA ALA A 93 25.51 -20.62 -1.10
C ALA A 93 25.15 -22.11 -1.10
N ILE A 94 23.85 -22.40 -1.14
CA ILE A 94 23.32 -23.75 -1.28
C ILE A 94 23.18 -24.04 -2.76
N THR A 95 23.93 -25.02 -3.29
CA THR A 95 23.83 -25.47 -4.69
C THR A 95 22.84 -26.60 -4.86
N GLU A 96 22.77 -27.50 -3.88
CA GLU A 96 21.84 -28.62 -3.84
C GLU A 96 20.81 -28.36 -2.74
N PRO A 97 19.54 -28.08 -3.11
CA PRO A 97 18.51 -27.78 -2.13
C PRO A 97 18.12 -29.04 -1.35
N SER A 98 17.51 -28.84 -0.18
CA SER A 98 17.06 -29.90 0.69
C SER A 98 16.04 -30.81 -0.02
N ALA A 99 16.07 -32.09 0.36
CA ALA A 99 15.09 -33.06 -0.10
C ALA A 99 13.68 -32.69 0.39
N GLU A 100 12.65 -33.07 -0.38
CA GLU A 100 11.24 -32.77 -0.07
C GLU A 100 10.85 -33.19 1.36
N ALA A 101 11.32 -34.34 1.83
CA ALA A 101 11.03 -34.84 3.17
C ALA A 101 11.51 -33.88 4.27
N THR A 102 12.69 -33.29 4.12
CA THR A 102 13.25 -32.31 5.08
C THR A 102 12.44 -31.02 5.05
N LEU A 103 12.12 -30.52 3.86
CA LEU A 103 11.32 -29.30 3.70
C LEU A 103 9.91 -29.48 4.29
N ARG A 104 9.31 -30.66 4.17
CA ARG A 104 8.02 -30.97 4.82
C ARG A 104 8.09 -30.90 6.35
N VAL A 105 9.20 -31.32 6.95
CA VAL A 105 9.42 -31.18 8.39
C VAL A 105 9.48 -29.70 8.76
N GLU A 106 10.25 -28.90 8.02
CA GLU A 106 10.36 -27.45 8.24
C GLU A 106 9.01 -26.74 8.10
N ILE A 107 8.24 -27.03 7.03
CA ILE A 107 6.88 -26.52 6.84
C ILE A 107 5.99 -26.86 8.03
N ASN A 108 6.07 -28.09 8.53
CA ASN A 108 5.28 -28.52 9.68
C ASN A 108 5.69 -27.80 10.97
N GLU A 109 6.98 -27.52 11.17
CA GLU A 109 7.40 -26.68 12.28
C GLU A 109 6.85 -25.25 12.15
N MET A 110 6.90 -24.65 10.94
CA MET A 110 6.34 -23.32 10.69
C MET A 110 4.84 -23.29 10.97
N ARG A 111 4.13 -24.34 10.54
CA ARG A 111 2.72 -24.55 10.87
C ARG A 111 2.50 -24.56 12.39
N GLU A 112 3.25 -25.36 13.14
CA GLU A 112 3.11 -25.42 14.60
C GLU A 112 3.45 -24.09 15.30
N ARG A 113 4.43 -23.34 14.79
CA ARG A 113 4.68 -21.96 15.26
C ARG A 113 3.45 -21.08 15.04
N ALA A 114 2.83 -21.12 13.85
CA ALA A 114 1.60 -20.37 13.58
C ALA A 114 0.44 -20.76 14.51
N ARG A 115 0.39 -22.00 15.02
CA ARG A 115 -0.66 -22.44 15.96
C ARG A 115 -0.59 -21.72 17.31
N VAL A 116 0.60 -21.38 17.78
CA VAL A 116 0.82 -20.83 19.13
C VAL A 116 0.95 -19.32 19.08
N SER A 117 -0.02 -18.59 19.62
CA SER A 117 0.01 -17.12 19.71
C SER A 117 1.29 -16.61 20.36
N GLY A 118 1.81 -15.48 19.86
CA GLY A 118 3.02 -14.86 20.40
C GLY A 118 4.36 -15.51 20.00
N GLN A 119 4.36 -16.67 19.34
CA GLN A 119 5.59 -17.21 18.72
C GLN A 119 6.00 -16.35 17.52
N PHE A 120 7.30 -16.13 17.36
CA PHE A 120 7.82 -15.35 16.24
C PHE A 120 7.52 -16.02 14.90
N LEU A 121 7.21 -15.18 13.91
CA LEU A 121 6.92 -15.60 12.55
C LEU A 121 8.06 -15.20 11.62
N GLU A 122 8.41 -16.12 10.72
CA GLU A 122 9.54 -16.01 9.79
C GLU A 122 9.12 -15.69 8.35
N LYS A 123 10.09 -15.56 7.44
CA LYS A 123 9.91 -15.22 6.02
C LYS A 123 8.88 -16.09 5.30
N LEU A 124 8.80 -17.39 5.62
CA LEU A 124 7.79 -18.27 5.01
C LEU A 124 6.36 -17.85 5.40
N HIS A 125 6.14 -17.41 6.64
CA HIS A 125 4.84 -16.93 7.07
C HIS A 125 4.43 -15.65 6.34
N ILE A 126 5.39 -14.77 6.03
CA ILE A 126 5.13 -13.56 5.23
C ILE A 126 4.66 -13.96 3.83
N PHE A 127 5.32 -14.94 3.21
CA PHE A 127 4.92 -15.46 1.90
C PHE A 127 3.53 -16.08 1.93
N VAL A 128 3.26 -16.99 2.87
CA VAL A 128 1.94 -17.62 3.00
C VAL A 128 0.85 -16.58 3.32
N LEU A 129 1.19 -15.54 4.09
CA LEU A 129 0.28 -14.43 4.38
C LEU A 129 -0.04 -13.62 3.12
N ALA A 130 0.95 -13.36 2.26
CA ALA A 130 0.72 -12.74 0.95
C ALA A 130 -0.22 -13.60 0.10
N GLN A 131 -0.05 -14.94 0.09
CA GLN A 131 -0.94 -15.85 -0.64
C GLN A 131 -2.37 -15.79 -0.10
N ALA A 132 -2.54 -15.78 1.22
CA ALA A 132 -3.82 -15.66 1.89
C ALA A 132 -4.54 -14.35 1.56
N MET A 133 -3.80 -13.24 1.66
CA MET A 133 -4.30 -11.89 1.40
C MET A 133 -4.48 -11.61 -0.09
N ARG A 134 -3.88 -12.42 -0.97
CA ARG A 134 -3.83 -12.22 -2.43
C ARG A 134 -3.39 -10.81 -2.80
N ARG A 135 -2.42 -10.32 -2.02
CA ARG A 135 -1.86 -8.99 -2.08
C ARG A 135 -0.36 -9.09 -1.82
N PRO A 136 0.49 -8.53 -2.70
CA PRO A 136 1.93 -8.51 -2.48
C PRO A 136 2.29 -7.80 -1.17
N ILE A 137 3.34 -8.27 -0.52
CA ILE A 137 3.91 -7.67 0.68
C ILE A 137 5.38 -7.35 0.38
N ILE A 138 5.78 -6.11 0.59
CA ILE A 138 7.17 -5.67 0.46
C ILE A 138 7.69 -5.42 1.87
N VAL A 139 8.76 -6.11 2.24
CA VAL A 139 9.41 -5.96 3.53
C VAL A 139 10.75 -5.27 3.32
N TYR A 140 10.86 -4.08 3.91
CA TYR A 140 12.11 -3.37 4.04
C TYR A 140 12.77 -3.72 5.37
N HIS A 141 14.07 -3.54 5.43
CA HIS A 141 14.84 -3.67 6.66
C HIS A 141 15.82 -2.50 6.77
N HIS A 142 16.15 -2.15 8.01
CA HIS A 142 17.18 -1.19 8.33
C HIS A 142 18.26 -1.88 9.15
N ASP A 143 19.28 -2.39 8.47
CA ASP A 143 20.55 -2.80 9.08
C ASP A 143 21.66 -2.49 8.07
N GLN A 144 22.62 -1.69 8.51
CA GLN A 144 23.75 -1.25 7.71
C GLN A 144 24.81 -2.35 7.58
N ASP A 145 24.82 -3.32 8.50
CA ASP A 145 25.88 -4.33 8.61
C ASP A 145 25.56 -5.61 7.81
N GLN A 146 24.34 -5.73 7.26
CA GLN A 146 23.92 -6.84 6.41
C GLN A 146 23.63 -6.34 4.98
N PRO A 147 24.57 -6.45 4.03
CA PRO A 147 24.41 -5.93 2.67
C PRO A 147 23.25 -6.58 1.89
N ARG A 148 22.83 -7.80 2.27
CA ARG A 148 21.63 -8.48 1.71
C ARG A 148 20.33 -8.14 2.45
N GLY A 149 20.39 -7.27 3.45
CA GLY A 149 19.33 -7.05 4.42
C GLY A 149 19.10 -8.26 5.33
N SER A 150 18.08 -8.14 6.20
CA SER A 150 17.57 -9.25 6.98
C SER A 150 17.03 -10.35 6.06
N GLU A 151 17.06 -11.61 6.51
CA GLU A 151 16.37 -12.73 5.85
C GLU A 151 14.87 -12.47 5.58
N MET A 152 14.28 -11.50 6.27
CA MET A 152 12.88 -11.09 6.10
C MET A 152 12.69 -10.06 4.98
N ALA A 153 13.75 -9.35 4.56
CA ALA A 153 13.63 -8.30 3.56
C ALA A 153 13.44 -8.90 2.16
N GLY A 154 12.58 -8.27 1.36
CA GLY A 154 12.26 -8.71 0.01
C GLY A 154 10.82 -8.44 -0.40
N ILE A 155 10.48 -8.92 -1.60
CA ILE A 155 9.14 -8.82 -2.18
C ILE A 155 8.50 -10.22 -2.13
N TYR A 156 7.30 -10.30 -1.57
CA TYR A 156 6.50 -11.51 -1.43
C TYR A 156 5.26 -11.41 -2.32
N ILE A 157 5.17 -12.24 -3.35
CA ILE A 157 4.15 -12.14 -4.40
C ILE A 157 3.15 -13.32 -4.33
N PRO A 158 1.83 -13.05 -4.39
CA PRO A 158 0.75 -14.04 -4.42
C PRO A 158 0.58 -14.80 -5.74
N ASP A 159 1.65 -15.41 -6.23
CA ASP A 159 1.73 -16.05 -7.55
C ASP A 159 1.35 -17.55 -7.59
N MET A 160 1.03 -18.17 -6.44
CA MET A 160 0.65 -19.60 -6.40
C MET A 160 -0.79 -19.87 -6.87
N TRP A 161 -1.55 -18.83 -7.22
CA TRP A 161 -2.93 -18.95 -7.67
C TRP A 161 -3.01 -18.86 -9.20
N SER A 162 -3.85 -19.69 -9.80
CA SER A 162 -3.94 -19.91 -11.26
C SER A 162 -4.48 -18.73 -12.09
N ALA A 163 -4.79 -17.57 -11.51
CA ALA A 163 -5.29 -16.41 -12.23
C ALA A 163 -4.75 -15.07 -11.66
N PRO A 164 -3.81 -14.39 -12.36
CA PRO A 164 -3.28 -13.08 -11.97
C PRO A 164 -4.35 -11.98 -11.89
N THR A 165 -5.43 -12.13 -12.67
CA THR A 165 -6.53 -11.15 -12.78
C THR A 165 -7.38 -10.98 -11.51
N LYS A 166 -7.14 -11.78 -10.47
CA LYS A 166 -7.81 -11.68 -9.16
C LYS A 166 -6.89 -11.24 -8.03
N LEU A 167 -5.75 -10.64 -8.35
CA LEU A 167 -4.78 -10.17 -7.37
C LEU A 167 -4.83 -8.65 -7.22
N CYS A 168 -4.54 -8.16 -6.02
CA CYS A 168 -4.35 -6.73 -5.79
C CYS A 168 -2.93 -6.35 -6.20
N GLY A 169 -2.74 -5.65 -7.32
CA GLY A 169 -1.42 -5.18 -7.80
C GLY A 169 -0.74 -4.12 -6.92
N LYS A 170 -1.38 -3.74 -5.80
CA LYS A 170 -0.94 -2.68 -4.88
C LYS A 170 -0.39 -3.32 -3.60
N PRO A 171 0.92 -3.28 -3.36
CA PRO A 171 1.54 -3.97 -2.24
C PRO A 171 1.18 -3.36 -0.87
N LEU A 172 1.44 -4.12 0.19
CA LEU A 172 1.62 -3.61 1.56
C LEU A 172 3.10 -3.37 1.82
N ALA A 173 3.44 -2.27 2.51
CA ALA A 173 4.81 -1.98 2.92
C ALA A 173 5.00 -2.29 4.40
N LEU A 174 5.93 -3.18 4.72
CA LEU A 174 6.35 -3.47 6.08
C LEU A 174 7.81 -3.05 6.27
N LEU A 175 8.14 -2.62 7.47
CA LEU A 175 9.49 -2.42 7.95
C LEU A 175 9.78 -3.45 9.04
N TYR A 176 10.82 -4.25 8.83
CA TYR A 176 11.36 -5.13 9.83
C TYR A 176 12.55 -4.47 10.51
N THR A 177 12.53 -4.35 11.84
CA THR A 177 13.65 -3.84 12.64
C THR A 177 14.06 -4.89 13.66
N CYS A 178 15.36 -5.09 13.84
CA CYS A 178 15.88 -5.92 14.92
C CYS A 178 16.37 -5.01 16.05
N ALA A 179 15.85 -5.18 17.25
CA ALA A 179 16.37 -4.49 18.43
C ALA A 179 17.71 -5.11 18.86
N ALA A 180 18.53 -4.36 19.61
CA ALA A 180 19.85 -4.80 20.07
C ALA A 180 19.82 -6.09 20.94
N ASN A 181 18.66 -6.47 21.46
CA ASN A 181 18.44 -7.71 22.20
C ASN A 181 18.12 -8.92 21.29
N GLY A 182 18.17 -8.75 19.96
CA GLY A 182 17.88 -9.79 18.98
C GLY A 182 16.39 -9.94 18.65
N ASN A 183 15.51 -9.14 19.23
CA ASN A 183 14.08 -9.24 18.96
C ASN A 183 13.70 -8.45 17.69
N GLY A 184 13.20 -9.18 16.69
CA GLY A 184 12.60 -8.60 15.49
C GLY A 184 11.22 -8.00 15.74
N HIS A 185 10.91 -6.90 15.07
CA HIS A 185 9.59 -6.28 15.10
C HIS A 185 9.15 -5.85 13.70
N PHE A 186 7.92 -6.21 13.32
CA PHE A 186 7.29 -5.77 12.08
C PHE A 186 6.43 -4.53 12.33
N THR A 187 6.69 -3.50 11.56
CA THR A 187 5.96 -2.23 11.57
C THR A 187 5.35 -2.03 10.19
N VAL A 188 4.09 -1.62 10.10
CA VAL A 188 3.52 -1.28 8.80
C VAL A 188 3.85 0.17 8.46
N CYS A 189 4.16 0.41 7.19
CA CYS A 189 4.45 1.74 6.67
C CYS A 189 3.31 2.15 5.73
N VAL A 190 2.72 3.32 5.99
CA VAL A 190 1.58 3.83 5.23
C VAL A 190 1.89 5.20 4.65
N GLY A 191 1.31 5.51 3.48
CA GLY A 191 1.38 6.86 2.94
C GLY A 191 0.40 7.80 3.65
N VAL A 192 0.75 9.08 3.75
CA VAL A 192 -0.19 10.14 4.16
C VAL A 192 -1.26 10.34 3.07
N GLU A 193 -2.41 10.89 3.38
CA GLU A 193 -3.45 11.22 2.39
C GLU A 193 -3.01 12.34 1.41
N GLY A 194 -3.49 12.29 0.16
CA GLY A 194 -3.42 13.45 -0.77
C GLY A 194 -2.36 13.40 -1.87
N GLY A 195 -1.61 12.31 -2.07
CA GLY A 195 -0.65 12.21 -3.19
C GLY A 195 -0.45 10.81 -3.74
N VAL A 196 0.23 10.73 -4.90
CA VAL A 196 0.70 9.47 -5.51
C VAL A 196 1.68 8.79 -4.57
N ARG A 197 1.62 7.47 -4.48
CA ARG A 197 2.48 6.67 -3.60
C ARG A 197 3.18 5.60 -4.40
N ALA A 198 4.49 5.51 -4.22
CA ALA A 198 5.33 4.57 -4.94
C ALA A 198 6.34 3.97 -3.97
N LEU A 199 6.54 2.66 -4.03
CA LEU A 199 7.47 1.94 -3.18
C LEU A 199 8.68 1.52 -4.00
N PRO A 200 9.90 1.91 -3.61
CA PRO A 200 11.10 1.51 -4.33
C PRO A 200 11.29 0.01 -4.24
N LEU A 201 11.48 -0.65 -5.37
CA LEU A 201 11.72 -2.10 -5.44
C LEU A 201 13.22 -2.43 -5.41
N THR A 202 14.01 -1.54 -4.84
CA THR A 202 15.47 -1.65 -4.73
C THR A 202 15.97 -1.47 -3.30
N ASN A 203 17.12 -2.07 -3.03
CA ASN A 203 17.86 -1.89 -1.79
C ASN A 203 18.37 -0.44 -1.69
N HIS A 204 18.20 0.14 -0.51
CA HIS A 204 18.58 1.52 -0.21
C HIS A 204 20.10 1.74 -0.08
N VAL A 205 20.88 0.67 0.05
CA VAL A 205 22.34 0.74 0.23
C VAL A 205 23.06 0.76 -1.12
N ASP A 206 22.77 -0.20 -1.99
CA ASP A 206 23.49 -0.41 -3.25
C ASP A 206 22.63 -0.19 -4.51
N GLY A 207 21.31 0.00 -4.35
CA GLY A 207 20.39 0.23 -5.46
C GLY A 207 20.02 -1.05 -6.22
N SER A 208 20.49 -2.21 -5.77
CA SER A 208 20.16 -3.51 -6.37
C SER A 208 18.67 -3.84 -6.23
N PRO A 209 18.07 -4.62 -7.16
CA PRO A 209 16.69 -5.07 -7.00
C PRO A 209 16.47 -5.84 -5.70
N LEU A 210 15.34 -5.58 -5.02
CA LEU A 210 14.95 -6.37 -3.85
C LEU A 210 14.74 -7.83 -4.25
N LEU A 211 15.12 -8.73 -3.34
CA LEU A 211 14.98 -10.16 -3.56
C LEU A 211 13.51 -10.56 -3.70
N LEU A 212 13.17 -11.33 -4.73
CA LEU A 212 11.85 -11.97 -4.85
C LEU A 212 11.85 -13.25 -4.02
N ARG A 213 11.21 -13.19 -2.85
CA ARG A 213 11.18 -14.30 -1.90
C ARG A 213 10.23 -15.38 -2.39
N PHE A 214 10.68 -16.64 -2.38
CA PHE A 214 9.91 -17.81 -2.83
C PHE A 214 9.38 -17.74 -4.28
N ALA A 215 10.01 -16.91 -5.11
CA ALA A 215 9.72 -16.81 -6.54
C ALA A 215 10.09 -18.12 -7.28
N PRO A 216 9.47 -18.40 -8.46
CA PRO A 216 9.82 -19.59 -9.23
C PRO A 216 11.25 -19.44 -9.76
N GLU A 217 11.92 -20.55 -10.09
CA GLU A 217 13.31 -20.51 -10.61
C GLU A 217 13.42 -19.65 -11.89
N ALA A 218 12.37 -19.60 -12.72
CA ALA A 218 12.32 -18.74 -13.90
C ALA A 218 12.45 -17.23 -13.59
N ALA A 219 12.19 -16.80 -12.34
CA ALA A 219 12.39 -15.41 -11.93
C ALA A 219 13.87 -15.07 -11.69
N ASP A 220 14.75 -16.07 -11.55
CA ASP A 220 16.19 -15.90 -11.36
C ASP A 220 16.95 -15.84 -12.70
N GLU A 221 16.29 -16.14 -13.81
CA GLU A 221 16.83 -16.01 -15.17
C GLU A 221 16.97 -14.53 -15.59
N GLU A 222 17.75 -14.26 -16.64
CA GLU A 222 17.96 -12.90 -17.15
C GLU A 222 16.62 -12.27 -17.58
N GLY A 223 16.27 -11.13 -16.97
CA GLY A 223 14.98 -10.45 -17.19
C GLY A 223 13.78 -11.10 -16.48
N GLY A 224 13.93 -12.29 -15.91
CA GLY A 224 12.87 -13.02 -15.20
C GLY A 224 12.32 -12.23 -14.00
N TRP A 225 13.18 -11.55 -13.25
CA TRP A 225 12.78 -10.67 -12.14
C TRP A 225 11.78 -9.60 -12.60
N ALA A 226 12.12 -8.85 -13.65
CA ALA A 226 11.30 -7.74 -14.13
C ALA A 226 9.96 -8.24 -14.70
N ALA A 227 9.98 -9.33 -15.47
CA ALA A 227 8.78 -9.96 -16.02
C ALA A 227 7.84 -10.46 -14.91
N HIS A 228 8.39 -11.09 -13.87
CA HIS A 228 7.61 -11.59 -12.75
C HIS A 228 6.98 -10.44 -11.97
N VAL A 229 7.74 -9.40 -11.60
CA VAL A 229 7.22 -8.24 -10.87
C VAL A 229 6.13 -7.53 -11.68
N ALA A 230 6.35 -7.26 -12.98
CA ALA A 230 5.38 -6.57 -13.83
C ALA A 230 4.06 -7.36 -14.02
N SER A 231 4.07 -8.67 -13.82
CA SER A 231 2.86 -9.50 -13.90
C SER A 231 1.94 -9.37 -12.67
N PHE A 232 2.47 -8.87 -11.54
CA PHE A 232 1.77 -8.86 -10.25
C PHE A 232 1.76 -7.51 -9.53
N LEU A 233 2.51 -6.52 -10.01
CA LEU A 233 2.62 -5.19 -9.44
C LEU A 233 2.45 -4.12 -10.53
N ASP A 234 1.85 -3.00 -10.16
CA ASP A 234 1.79 -1.81 -11.01
C ASP A 234 3.14 -1.09 -10.93
N VAL A 235 4.09 -1.43 -11.83
CA VAL A 235 5.48 -0.93 -11.78
C VAL A 235 5.71 0.27 -12.70
N VAL A 236 6.47 1.25 -12.20
CA VAL A 236 7.05 2.36 -12.98
C VAL A 236 8.56 2.39 -12.82
N TRP A 237 9.28 2.89 -13.83
CA TRP A 237 10.74 2.98 -13.84
C TRP A 237 11.19 4.44 -13.88
N SER A 238 12.21 4.83 -13.10
CA SER A 238 12.73 6.20 -13.09
C SER A 238 13.38 6.58 -14.42
N GLY A 239 13.14 7.81 -14.90
CA GLY A 239 13.78 8.33 -16.11
C GLY A 239 13.22 7.78 -17.43
N GLY A 240 12.14 7.00 -17.39
CA GLY A 240 11.32 6.74 -18.57
C GLY A 240 10.43 7.95 -18.82
N THR A 241 10.68 8.71 -19.88
CA THR A 241 9.71 9.68 -20.39
C THR A 241 8.50 8.91 -20.90
N SER A 242 7.52 8.60 -20.04
CA SER A 242 6.16 8.37 -20.53
C SER A 242 5.60 9.74 -20.86
N THR A 243 5.80 10.19 -22.10
CA THR A 243 4.98 11.27 -22.63
C THR A 243 3.51 10.82 -22.55
N ASP A 244 2.62 11.70 -22.07
CA ASP A 244 1.18 11.47 -21.86
C ASP A 244 0.42 10.87 -23.07
N GLU A 245 1.04 10.76 -24.24
CA GLU A 245 0.46 10.16 -25.45
C GLU A 245 0.50 8.62 -25.46
N GLU A 246 1.41 7.94 -24.74
CA GLU A 246 1.46 6.45 -24.76
C GLU A 246 0.42 5.80 -23.83
N LEU A 247 -0.20 6.57 -22.93
CA LEU A 247 -1.20 6.07 -21.98
C LEU A 247 -2.58 5.78 -22.62
N TYR A 248 -2.81 6.25 -23.87
CA TYR A 248 -4.09 6.08 -24.56
C TYR A 248 -4.05 5.12 -25.78
N GLU A 249 -2.87 4.64 -26.21
CA GLU A 249 -2.77 3.68 -27.33
C GLU A 249 -2.46 2.23 -26.90
N ALA A 250 -2.20 1.96 -25.62
CA ALA A 250 -1.75 0.66 -25.14
C ALA A 250 -2.86 -0.24 -24.57
N GLU A 251 -4.09 -0.18 -25.07
CA GLU A 251 -5.19 -1.04 -24.57
C GLU A 251 -5.01 -2.54 -24.92
N ASP A 252 -4.09 -2.94 -25.80
CA ASP A 252 -4.02 -4.32 -26.31
C ASP A 252 -2.62 -4.97 -26.47
N ALA A 253 -1.55 -4.42 -25.87
CA ALA A 253 -0.22 -5.06 -25.91
C ALA A 253 0.41 -5.24 -24.52
N PRO A 254 0.96 -6.43 -24.18
CA PRO A 254 1.71 -6.61 -22.95
C PRO A 254 2.96 -5.72 -22.99
N MET A 255 2.95 -4.67 -22.15
CA MET A 255 4.01 -3.69 -21.98
C MET A 255 5.24 -4.37 -21.37
N GLN A 256 6.04 -5.02 -22.21
CA GLN A 256 7.34 -5.56 -21.83
C GLN A 256 8.40 -4.47 -22.00
N PRO A 257 8.99 -3.92 -20.92
CA PRO A 257 10.12 -3.01 -21.06
C PRO A 257 11.31 -3.78 -21.65
N SER A 258 11.94 -3.22 -22.68
CA SER A 258 13.17 -3.78 -23.26
C SER A 258 14.28 -3.80 -22.20
N PRO A 259 15.06 -4.89 -22.06
CA PRO A 259 16.16 -4.99 -21.08
C PRO A 259 17.27 -3.93 -21.26
N ALA A 260 17.31 -3.25 -22.41
CA ALA A 260 18.21 -2.11 -22.63
C ALA A 260 17.70 -0.80 -21.97
N ALA A 261 16.38 -0.65 -21.78
CA ALA A 261 15.75 0.52 -21.15
C ALA A 261 15.85 0.50 -19.61
N THR A 262 16.15 -0.66 -19.02
CA THR A 262 16.26 -0.85 -17.56
C THR A 262 17.65 -0.51 -16.98
N ARG A 263 18.63 -0.17 -17.82
CA ARG A 263 20.00 0.12 -17.39
C ARG A 263 20.08 1.55 -16.84
N GLY A 264 20.26 1.68 -15.52
CA GLY A 264 20.28 2.97 -14.83
C GLY A 264 18.90 3.58 -14.59
N SER A 265 17.86 2.74 -14.45
CA SER A 265 16.52 3.14 -14.01
C SER A 265 16.09 2.32 -12.80
N PHE A 266 15.46 2.96 -11.81
CA PHE A 266 14.96 2.33 -10.59
C PHE A 266 13.49 1.93 -10.73
N PRO A 267 13.13 0.67 -10.43
CA PRO A 267 11.74 0.23 -10.40
C PRO A 267 11.02 0.65 -9.11
N PHE A 268 9.77 1.10 -9.25
CA PHE A 268 8.88 1.44 -8.14
C PHE A 268 7.52 0.77 -8.34
N ALA A 269 6.90 0.27 -7.28
CA ALA A 269 5.51 -0.22 -7.31
C ALA A 269 4.55 0.85 -6.80
N TYR A 270 3.51 1.18 -7.56
CA TYR A 270 2.47 2.08 -7.09
C TYR A 270 1.66 1.47 -5.94
N VAL A 271 1.34 2.33 -4.97
CA VAL A 271 0.39 2.03 -3.91
C VAL A 271 -0.84 2.89 -4.17
N SER A 272 -2.02 2.29 -4.21
CA SER A 272 -3.25 3.07 -4.29
C SER A 272 -4.24 2.68 -3.20
N ARG A 273 -5.11 3.65 -2.88
CA ARG A 273 -6.11 3.59 -1.82
C ARG A 273 -7.26 2.65 -2.09
N SER A 274 -7.36 2.08 -3.29
CA SER A 274 -8.48 1.20 -3.64
C SER A 274 -8.49 0.03 -2.65
N PRO A 275 -9.54 -0.12 -1.81
CA PRO A 275 -9.66 -1.31 -0.98
C PRO A 275 -9.60 -2.53 -1.91
N ALA A 276 -8.84 -3.54 -1.52
CA ALA A 276 -8.80 -4.79 -2.28
C ALA A 276 -10.24 -5.25 -2.50
N GLY A 277 -10.63 -5.38 -3.76
CA GLY A 277 -12.01 -5.71 -4.13
C GLY A 277 -12.48 -7.01 -3.44
N PRO A 278 -13.77 -7.14 -3.10
CA PRO A 278 -14.33 -8.32 -2.42
C PRO A 278 -13.93 -9.66 -3.08
N GLY A 279 -13.77 -9.69 -4.41
CA GLY A 279 -13.39 -10.90 -5.14
C GLY A 279 -11.89 -11.23 -5.16
N LEU A 280 -11.04 -10.38 -4.58
CA LEU A 280 -9.58 -10.54 -4.60
C LEU A 280 -9.06 -11.32 -3.41
N MET A 281 -9.83 -11.54 -2.34
CA MET A 281 -9.37 -12.21 -1.11
C MET A 281 -9.88 -13.66 -0.99
N LEU A 282 -9.24 -14.50 -0.19
CA LEU A 282 -9.86 -15.77 0.23
C LEU A 282 -11.18 -15.45 0.98
N ARG A 283 -12.21 -16.28 0.84
CA ARG A 283 -13.55 -16.00 1.44
C ARG A 283 -13.49 -15.77 2.96
N SER A 284 -12.59 -16.46 3.66
CA SER A 284 -12.34 -16.27 5.09
C SER A 284 -11.79 -14.87 5.40
N VAL A 285 -10.80 -14.39 4.64
CA VAL A 285 -10.25 -13.03 4.74
C VAL A 285 -11.30 -11.99 4.42
N GLN A 286 -12.11 -12.24 3.38
CA GLN A 286 -13.19 -11.35 2.99
C GLN A 286 -14.24 -11.21 4.11
N HIS A 287 -14.59 -12.32 4.77
CA HIS A 287 -15.52 -12.31 5.89
C HIS A 287 -14.99 -11.48 7.07
N LEU A 288 -13.71 -11.62 7.41
CA LEU A 288 -13.05 -10.83 8.46
C LEU A 288 -13.08 -9.33 8.12
N ARG A 289 -12.74 -8.98 6.89
CA ARG A 289 -12.82 -7.59 6.39
C ARG A 289 -14.25 -7.05 6.52
N ASP A 290 -15.24 -7.81 6.09
CA ASP A 290 -16.64 -7.34 6.03
C ASP A 290 -17.21 -7.16 7.44
N GLN A 291 -16.98 -8.11 8.35
CA GLN A 291 -17.31 -7.97 9.78
C GLN A 291 -16.65 -6.73 10.39
N PHE A 292 -15.40 -6.45 10.02
CA PHE A 292 -14.67 -5.29 10.51
C PHE A 292 -15.26 -3.98 9.97
N ILE A 293 -15.54 -3.88 8.66
CA ILE A 293 -16.13 -2.67 8.05
C ILE A 293 -17.49 -2.35 8.69
N GLU A 294 -18.31 -3.37 8.96
CA GLU A 294 -19.59 -3.18 9.65
C GLU A 294 -19.40 -2.62 11.06
N ARG A 295 -18.47 -3.18 11.84
CA ARG A 295 -18.20 -2.70 13.21
C ARG A 295 -17.53 -1.32 13.27
N ALA A 296 -16.64 -1.01 12.33
CA ALA A 296 -16.06 0.34 12.22
C ALA A 296 -17.14 1.39 11.93
N ARG A 297 -18.15 1.03 11.12
CA ARG A 297 -19.35 1.87 10.89
C ARG A 297 -20.20 1.99 12.15
N GLU A 298 -20.34 0.92 12.93
CA GLU A 298 -21.06 0.94 14.23
C GLU A 298 -20.35 1.83 15.26
N MET A 299 -19.04 1.68 15.44
CA MET A 299 -18.25 2.53 16.35
C MET A 299 -18.25 4.01 15.92
N SER A 300 -18.18 4.28 14.62
CA SER A 300 -18.32 5.65 14.10
C SER A 300 -19.71 6.23 14.34
N ARG A 301 -20.76 5.40 14.43
CA ARG A 301 -22.12 5.84 14.79
C ARG A 301 -22.25 6.09 16.30
N GLU A 302 -21.51 5.36 17.14
CA GLU A 302 -21.50 5.59 18.59
C GLU A 302 -20.70 6.83 19.00
N LEU A 303 -19.63 7.16 18.28
CA LEU A 303 -18.78 8.33 18.55
C LEU A 303 -19.40 9.66 18.07
N VAL A 304 -20.42 9.62 17.20
CA VAL A 304 -21.18 10.80 16.76
C VAL A 304 -22.57 10.73 17.39
N PRO A 305 -22.84 11.40 18.52
CA PRO A 305 -24.20 11.49 19.02
C PRO A 305 -25.08 12.16 17.95
N PRO A 306 -26.34 11.72 17.76
CA PRO A 306 -27.25 12.39 16.84
C PRO A 306 -27.31 13.87 17.23
N SER A 307 -26.98 14.75 16.29
CA SER A 307 -27.07 16.19 16.51
C SER A 307 -28.51 16.50 16.93
N PRO A 308 -28.74 17.29 18.00
CA PRO A 308 -30.09 17.67 18.37
C PRO A 308 -30.75 18.38 17.18
N PRO A 309 -32.06 18.16 16.95
CA PRO A 309 -32.75 18.83 15.85
C PRO A 309 -32.55 20.33 16.00
N LEU A 310 -32.11 20.97 14.90
CA LEU A 310 -31.95 22.42 14.85
C LEU A 310 -33.26 23.08 15.32
N PRO A 311 -33.20 24.10 16.19
CA PRO A 311 -34.41 24.82 16.56
C PRO A 311 -35.08 25.38 15.30
N PRO A 312 -36.42 25.39 15.23
CA PRO A 312 -37.11 25.93 14.08
C PRO A 312 -36.65 27.36 13.83
N TYR A 313 -36.29 27.66 12.57
CA TYR A 313 -35.91 29.00 12.16
C TYR A 313 -36.98 30.00 12.61
N PRO A 314 -36.60 31.13 13.23
CA PRO A 314 -37.57 32.16 13.56
C PRO A 314 -38.24 32.62 12.27
N ALA A 315 -39.57 32.72 12.30
CA ALA A 315 -40.35 33.16 11.15
C ALA A 315 -39.82 34.52 10.66
N PRO A 316 -39.60 34.68 9.34
CA PRO A 316 -39.11 35.94 8.81
C PRO A 316 -40.10 37.06 9.16
N PRO A 317 -39.62 38.28 9.46
CA PRO A 317 -40.50 39.40 9.78
C PRO A 317 -41.43 39.67 8.60
N VAL A 318 -42.72 39.78 8.88
CA VAL A 318 -43.75 40.13 7.89
C VAL A 318 -43.47 41.56 7.42
N MET A 319 -42.91 41.69 6.22
CA MET A 319 -42.71 42.99 5.57
C MET A 319 -44.07 43.53 5.11
N PRO A 320 -44.40 44.81 5.37
CA PRO A 320 -45.65 45.40 4.88
C PRO A 320 -45.67 45.39 3.34
N GLU A 321 -46.80 44.99 2.76
CA GLU A 321 -46.99 44.70 1.32
C GLU A 321 -46.48 45.81 0.38
N SER A 322 -46.50 47.07 0.83
CA SER A 322 -46.02 48.22 0.03
C SER A 322 -44.52 48.18 -0.29
N SER A 323 -43.70 47.58 0.57
CA SER A 323 -42.25 47.47 0.36
C SER A 323 -41.88 46.33 -0.60
N ALA A 324 -42.68 45.26 -0.62
CA ALA A 324 -42.49 44.13 -1.53
C ALA A 324 -42.80 44.50 -2.99
N GLU A 325 -43.84 45.31 -3.22
CA GLU A 325 -44.16 45.83 -4.56
C GLU A 325 -43.11 46.82 -5.07
N GLN A 326 -42.60 47.70 -4.20
CA GLN A 326 -41.51 48.61 -4.56
C GLN A 326 -40.24 47.85 -4.96
N MET A 327 -39.92 46.78 -4.23
CA MET A 327 -38.73 45.96 -4.52
C MET A 327 -38.90 45.15 -5.82
N LYS A 328 -40.09 44.59 -6.09
CA LYS A 328 -40.40 43.95 -7.39
C LYS A 328 -40.26 44.91 -8.56
N LYS A 329 -40.75 46.15 -8.41
CA LYS A 329 -40.70 47.18 -9.46
C LYS A 329 -39.26 47.64 -9.73
N ALA A 330 -38.42 47.72 -8.68
CA ALA A 330 -36.99 48.02 -8.81
C ALA A 330 -36.23 46.90 -9.55
N ILE A 331 -36.55 45.63 -9.27
CA ILE A 331 -35.93 44.46 -9.93
C ILE A 331 -36.34 44.39 -11.41
N GLU A 332 -37.61 44.62 -11.75
CA GLU A 332 -38.07 44.65 -13.14
C GLU A 332 -37.44 45.79 -13.97
N MET A 333 -37.20 46.95 -13.34
CA MET A 333 -36.49 48.05 -13.99
C MET A 333 -35.00 47.71 -14.22
N SER A 334 -34.38 46.99 -13.28
CA SER A 334 -32.97 46.60 -13.40
C SER A 334 -32.72 45.49 -14.44
N LEU A 335 -33.71 44.62 -14.69
CA LEU A 335 -33.62 43.54 -15.69
C LEU A 335 -33.83 44.01 -17.14
N LYS A 336 -34.34 45.23 -17.35
CA LYS A 336 -34.57 45.81 -18.70
C LYS A 336 -33.42 46.69 -19.22
N ALA A 337 -32.37 46.91 -18.44
CA ALA A 337 -31.21 47.67 -18.90
C ALA A 337 -30.29 46.77 -19.77
N PRO A 338 -29.86 47.22 -20.97
CA PRO A 338 -28.92 46.44 -21.78
C PRO A 338 -27.55 46.37 -21.09
N PRO A 339 -26.79 45.27 -21.27
CA PRO A 339 -25.53 45.07 -20.58
C PRO A 339 -24.49 46.09 -21.04
N VAL A 340 -24.00 46.90 -20.10
CA VAL A 340 -22.82 47.76 -20.29
C VAL A 340 -21.57 46.89 -20.17
N ALA A 341 -20.64 47.05 -21.11
CA ALA A 341 -19.39 46.30 -21.20
C ALA A 341 -18.48 46.51 -19.96
N PRO A 342 -17.58 45.56 -19.65
CA PRO A 342 -16.90 45.48 -18.36
C PRO A 342 -15.57 46.25 -18.39
N GLU A 343 -15.58 47.57 -18.24
CA GLU A 343 -14.31 48.32 -18.08
C GLU A 343 -14.22 49.19 -16.81
N ASP A 344 -15.29 49.40 -16.03
CA ASP A 344 -15.24 50.31 -14.87
C ASP A 344 -15.30 49.66 -13.48
N SER A 345 -15.32 48.32 -13.39
CA SER A 345 -15.47 47.62 -12.10
C SER A 345 -14.22 47.68 -11.20
N ALA A 346 -13.03 47.85 -11.78
CA ALA A 346 -11.79 47.82 -10.99
C ALA A 346 -11.61 49.07 -10.13
N ASP A 347 -11.93 50.25 -10.66
CA ASP A 347 -11.75 51.52 -9.93
C ASP A 347 -12.81 51.74 -8.86
N GLN A 348 -14.03 51.22 -9.05
CA GLN A 348 -15.08 51.27 -8.04
C GLN A 348 -14.78 50.37 -6.83
N ILE A 349 -14.21 49.18 -7.08
CA ILE A 349 -13.78 48.26 -6.02
C ILE A 349 -12.59 48.85 -5.24
N LYS A 350 -11.65 49.49 -5.93
CA LYS A 350 -10.50 50.16 -5.29
C LYS A 350 -10.94 51.29 -4.36
N LYS A 351 -11.91 52.10 -4.80
CA LYS A 351 -12.47 53.21 -4.01
C LYS A 351 -13.26 52.73 -2.79
N ALA A 352 -13.94 51.59 -2.89
CA ALA A 352 -14.65 50.98 -1.76
C ALA A 352 -13.70 50.42 -0.68
N ILE A 353 -12.54 49.89 -1.08
CA ILE A 353 -11.52 49.39 -0.15
C ILE A 353 -10.83 50.55 0.59
N GLU A 354 -10.52 51.66 -0.10
CA GLU A 354 -9.92 52.85 0.54
C GLU A 354 -10.84 53.50 1.57
N MET A 355 -12.16 53.52 1.33
CA MET A 355 -13.14 54.05 2.30
C MET A 355 -13.27 53.18 3.55
N SER A 356 -12.96 51.89 3.47
CA SER A 356 -13.07 50.96 4.61
C SER A 356 -11.86 51.02 5.55
N LEU A 357 -10.75 51.65 5.14
CA LEU A 357 -9.50 51.77 5.91
C LEU A 357 -9.40 53.09 6.71
N GLN A 358 -10.37 54.01 6.60
CA GLN A 358 -10.37 55.31 7.29
C GLN A 358 -11.35 55.42 8.47
N ALA A 359 -12.01 54.33 8.89
CA ALA A 359 -12.78 54.35 10.13
C ALA A 359 -11.85 54.19 11.34
N PRO A 360 -11.88 55.10 12.35
CA PRO A 360 -11.08 54.96 13.56
C PRO A 360 -11.55 53.75 14.39
N PRO A 361 -10.70 53.22 15.29
CA PRO A 361 -10.87 51.89 15.90
C PRO A 361 -12.14 51.72 16.73
#